data_AF-A0A951JI24-F1
#
_entry.id   AF-A0A951JI24-F1
#
_cell.length_a   1.000
_cell.length_b   1.000
_cell.length_c   1.000
_cell.angle_alpha   90.00
_cell.angle_beta   90.00
_cell.angle_gamma   90.00
#
_symmetry.space_group_name_H-M   'P 1'
#
loop_
_entity.id
_entity.type
_entity.pdbx_description
1 polymer ?
#
loop_
_entity_poly.entity_id
_entity_poly.type
_entity_poly.pdbx_seq_one_letter_code
_entity_poly.pdbx_strand_id
1 'polypeptide(L)'
;AWWLTAAAVGGDYYEWVAGILGSPVGLVFLAGWSIAFFYHLGNGIRHLLWDAGIGLEIRQFYFSGWSVVAFTVVATVIAWWCAWARLGGAA
;
A
#
# COMPACT_ATOMS: atom_id res chain seq x y z
N ALA A 1 11.51 9.31 0.49
CA ALA A 1 12.34 9.00 -0.70
C ALA A 1 13.49 8.03 -0.43
N TRP A 2 13.77 7.62 0.82
CA TRP A 2 14.98 6.87 1.17
C TRP A 2 15.23 5.61 0.33
N TRP A 3 14.23 4.76 0.17
CA TRP A 3 14.36 3.54 -0.64
C TRP A 3 14.63 3.83 -2.13
N LEU A 4 13.96 4.82 -2.73
CA LEU A 4 14.17 5.20 -4.14
C LEU A 4 15.59 5.73 -4.36
N THR A 5 16.10 6.53 -3.42
CA THR A 5 17.49 6.99 -3.45
C THR A 5 18.45 5.82 -3.34
N ALA A 6 18.20 4.87 -2.43
CA ALA A 6 19.04 3.68 -2.29
C ALA A 6 19.03 2.81 -3.56
N ALA A 7 17.86 2.62 -4.18
CA ALA A 7 17.72 1.90 -5.45
C ALA A 7 18.47 2.58 -6.60
N ALA A 8 18.47 3.92 -6.66
CA ALA A 8 19.21 4.67 -7.67
C ALA A 8 20.73 4.62 -7.46
N VAL A 9 21.18 4.61 -6.19
CA VAL A 9 22.61 4.50 -5.85
C VAL A 9 23.16 3.08 -6.09
N GLY A 10 22.38 2.04 -5.76
CA GLY A 10 22.80 0.65 -5.94
C GLY A 10 23.90 0.19 -4.97
N GLY A 11 24.50 -0.96 -5.27
CA GLY A 11 25.62 -1.56 -4.53
C GLY A 11 25.33 -1.79 -3.05
N ASP A 12 26.37 -1.70 -2.22
CA ASP A 12 26.32 -1.95 -0.78
C ASP A 12 25.26 -1.09 -0.05
N TYR A 13 25.02 0.13 -0.54
CA TYR A 13 24.04 1.02 0.06
C TYR A 13 22.60 0.52 -0.18
N TYR A 14 22.30 0.03 -1.38
CA TYR A 14 21.02 -0.61 -1.66
C TYR A 14 20.84 -1.87 -0.82
N GLU A 15 21.85 -2.74 -0.75
CA GLU A 15 21.78 -3.98 0.03
C GLU A 15 21.55 -3.72 1.52
N TRP A 16 22.22 -2.72 2.08
CA TRP A 16 22.03 -2.32 3.48
C TRP A 16 20.60 -1.84 3.76
N VAL A 17 20.05 -0.96 2.90
CA VAL A 17 18.67 -0.48 3.03
C VAL A 17 17.66 -1.61 2.82
N ALA A 18 17.89 -2.48 1.83
CA ALA A 18 17.07 -3.65 1.57
C ALA A 18 17.08 -4.61 2.78
N GLY A 19 18.22 -4.80 3.44
CA GLY A 19 18.35 -5.61 4.66
C GLY A 19 17.54 -5.05 5.82
N ILE A 20 17.55 -3.73 6.03
CA ILE A 20 16.72 -3.08 7.07
C ILE A 20 15.24 -3.29 6.78
N LEU A 21 14.80 -3.03 5.54
CA LEU A 21 13.40 -3.15 5.15
C LEU A 21 12.91 -4.60 5.13
N GLY A 22 13.79 -5.55 4.83
CA GLY A 22 13.53 -6.99 4.87
C GLY A 22 13.58 -7.60 6.27
N SER A 23 14.06 -6.87 7.28
CA SER A 23 14.03 -7.34 8.67
C SER A 23 12.58 -7.51 9.18
N PRO A 24 12.32 -8.33 10.20
CA PRO A 24 10.97 -8.51 10.74
C PRO A 24 10.29 -7.19 11.14
N VAL A 25 11.05 -6.26 11.72
CA VAL A 25 10.56 -4.92 12.07
C VAL A 25 10.27 -4.11 10.80
N GLY A 26 11.18 -4.13 9.82
CA GLY A 26 10.99 -3.46 8.53
C GLY A 26 9.73 -3.93 7.80
N LEU A 27 9.46 -5.24 7.80
CA LEU A 27 8.27 -5.83 7.20
C LEU A 27 6.99 -5.40 7.91
N VAL A 28 6.96 -5.32 9.24
CA VAL A 28 5.81 -4.82 9.99
C VAL A 28 5.51 -3.36 9.61
N PHE A 29 6.53 -2.51 9.53
CA PHE A 29 6.35 -1.12 9.11
C PHE A 29 5.92 -1.01 7.66
N LEU A 30 6.49 -1.81 6.75
CA LEU A 30 6.05 -1.85 5.35
C LEU A 30 4.59 -2.32 5.22
N ALA A 31 4.17 -3.27 6.06
CA ALA A 31 2.78 -3.75 6.06
C ALA A 31 1.83 -2.64 6.49
N GLY A 32 2.12 -1.99 7.63
CA GLY A 32 1.34 -0.84 8.10
C GLY A 32 1.32 0.31 7.09
N TRP A 33 2.47 0.61 6.48
CA TRP A 33 2.57 1.62 5.44
C TRP A 33 1.72 1.27 4.21
N SER A 34 1.74 0.01 3.75
CA SER A 34 0.94 -0.42 2.60
C SER A 34 -0.57 -0.31 2.86
N ILE A 35 -1.02 -0.69 4.05
CA ILE A 35 -2.43 -0.53 4.47
C ILE A 35 -2.81 0.95 4.48
N ALA A 36 -2.01 1.80 5.11
CA ALA A 36 -2.26 3.24 5.18
C ALA A 36 -2.27 3.87 3.78
N PHE A 37 -1.35 3.47 2.91
CA PHE A 37 -1.27 3.94 1.53
C PHE A 37 -2.53 3.60 0.73
N PHE A 38 -2.96 2.33 0.71
CA PHE A 38 -4.15 1.93 -0.07
C PHE A 38 -5.44 2.51 0.51
N TYR A 39 -5.57 2.60 1.83
CA TYR A 39 -6.72 3.24 2.47
C TYR A 39 -6.80 4.74 2.13
N HIS A 40 -5.66 5.43 2.19
CA HIS A 40 -5.58 6.84 1.85
C HIS A 40 -5.87 7.06 0.35
N LEU A 41 -5.31 6.24 -0.54
CA LEU A 41 -5.58 6.29 -1.97
C LEU A 41 -7.06 6.09 -2.30
N GLY A 42 -7.69 5.05 -1.73
CA GLY A 42 -9.11 4.78 -1.94
C GLY A 42 -10.02 5.90 -1.44
N ASN A 43 -9.70 6.47 -0.26
CA ASN A 43 -10.41 7.66 0.21
C ASN A 43 -10.14 8.88 -0.65
N GLY A 44 -8.92 9.09 -1.13
CA GLY A 44 -8.58 10.17 -2.05
C GLY A 44 -9.43 10.13 -3.32
N ILE A 45 -9.58 8.96 -3.94
CA ILE A 45 -10.48 8.77 -5.10
C ILE A 45 -11.93 9.08 -4.70
N ARG A 46 -12.39 8.60 -3.55
CA ARG A 46 -13.75 8.89 -3.04
C ARG A 46 -13.98 10.39 -2.85
N HIS A 47 -13.00 11.11 -2.31
CA HIS A 47 -13.05 12.56 -2.14
C HIS A 47 -13.11 13.29 -3.48
N LEU A 48 -12.29 12.89 -4.46
CA LEU A 48 -12.34 13.48 -5.81
C LEU A 48 -13.71 13.25 -6.49
N LEU A 49 -14.37 12.11 -6.24
CA LEU A 49 -15.73 11.87 -6.71
C LEU A 49 -16.74 12.80 -6.03
N TRP A 50 -16.59 13.05 -4.73
CA TRP A 50 -17.43 14.00 -4.01
C TRP A 50 -17.25 15.43 -4.52
N ASP A 51 -16.01 15.83 -4.83
CA ASP A 51 -15.71 17.13 -5.43
C ASP A 51 -16.37 17.28 -6.81
N ALA A 52 -16.54 16.18 -7.53
CA ALA A 52 -17.30 16.10 -8.78
C ALA A 52 -18.83 15.98 -8.60
N GLY A 53 -19.34 16.01 -7.36
CA GLY A 53 -20.77 15.89 -7.04
C GLY A 53 -21.34 14.47 -7.08
N ILE A 54 -20.49 13.44 -7.12
CA ILE A 54 -20.89 12.03 -7.25
C ILE A 54 -20.87 11.35 -5.88
N GLY A 55 -21.85 10.49 -5.57
CA GLY A 55 -21.79 9.61 -4.40
C GLY A 55 -22.18 10.27 -3.07
N LEU A 56 -22.93 11.37 -3.13
CA LEU A 56 -23.32 12.19 -1.97
C LEU A 56 -24.60 11.71 -1.26
N GLU A 57 -25.39 10.84 -1.90
CA GLU A 57 -26.56 10.23 -1.24
C GLU A 57 -26.11 9.31 -0.10
N ILE A 58 -26.87 9.27 0.99
CA ILE A 58 -26.47 8.53 2.21
C ILE A 58 -26.15 7.05 1.95
N ARG A 59 -26.93 6.40 1.06
CA ARG A 59 -26.69 5.00 0.69
C ARG A 59 -25.37 4.84 -0.07
N GLN A 60 -25.06 5.76 -0.99
CA GLN A 60 -23.82 5.77 -1.77
C GLN A 60 -22.62 6.12 -0.89
N PHE A 61 -22.79 7.03 0.08
CA PHE A 61 -21.76 7.40 1.03
C PHE A 61 -21.29 6.20 1.87
N TYR A 62 -22.23 5.45 2.46
CA TYR A 62 -21.89 4.24 3.22
C TYR A 62 -21.32 3.14 2.33
N PHE A 63 -21.90 2.92 1.15
CA PHE A 63 -21.43 1.91 0.21
C PHE A 63 -20.00 2.17 -0.26
N SER A 64 -19.68 3.42 -0.62
CA SER A 64 -18.34 3.81 -1.04
C SER A 64 -17.33 3.72 0.12
N GLY A 65 -17.74 4.03 1.36
CA GLY A 65 -16.90 3.82 2.54
C GLY A 65 -16.49 2.36 2.73
N TRP A 66 -17.45 1.43 2.70
CA TRP A 66 -17.14 -0.01 2.79
C TRP A 66 -16.37 -0.54 1.58
N SER A 67 -16.62 0.00 0.39
CA SER A 67 -15.85 -0.30 -0.81
C SER A 67 -14.36 0.06 -0.64
N VAL A 68 -14.03 1.18 0.00
CA VAL A 68 -12.64 1.57 0.28
C VAL A 68 -11.98 0.60 1.26
N VAL A 69 -12.70 0.13 2.29
CA VAL A 69 -12.18 -0.88 3.23
C VAL A 69 -11.88 -2.19 2.50
N ALA A 70 -12.83 -2.68 1.70
CA ALA A 70 -12.64 -3.89 0.90
C ALA A 70 -11.46 -3.76 -0.07
N PHE A 71 -11.36 -2.62 -0.78
CA PHE A 71 -10.23 -2.31 -1.65
C PHE A 71 -8.90 -2.33 -0.90
N THR A 72 -8.84 -1.72 0.29
CA THR A 72 -7.61 -1.66 1.10
C THR A 72 -7.11 -3.06 1.42
N VAL A 73 -8.00 -3.95 1.89
CA VAL A 73 -7.64 -5.33 2.23
C VAL A 73 -7.18 -6.09 0.99
N VAL A 74 -7.97 -6.07 -0.09
CA VAL A 74 -7.67 -6.81 -1.33
C VAL A 74 -6.36 -6.31 -1.96
N ALA A 75 -6.17 -5.01 -2.10
CA ALA A 75 -4.97 -4.43 -2.70
C ALA A 75 -3.72 -4.75 -1.87
N THR A 76 -3.81 -4.67 -0.53
CA THR A 76 -2.71 -5.04 0.36
C THR A 76 -2.35 -6.51 0.18
N VAL A 77 -3.33 -7.42 0.25
CA VAL A 77 -3.09 -8.87 0.10
C VAL A 77 -2.47 -9.19 -1.26
N ILE A 78 -2.98 -8.61 -2.34
CA ILE A 78 -2.44 -8.83 -3.69
C ILE A 78 -1.00 -8.32 -3.78
N ALA A 79 -0.70 -7.13 -3.24
CA ALA A 79 0.64 -6.57 -3.26
C ALA A 79 1.66 -7.46 -2.54
N TRP A 80 1.29 -7.95 -1.34
CA TRP A 80 2.14 -8.84 -0.55
C TRP A 80 2.27 -10.24 -1.18
N TRP A 81 1.20 -10.78 -1.75
CA TRP A 81 1.24 -12.02 -2.53
C TRP A 81 2.20 -11.91 -3.71
N CYS A 82 2.11 -10.81 -4.47
CA CYS A 82 3.01 -10.54 -5.59
C CYS A 82 4.47 -10.38 -5.15
N ALA A 83 4.70 -9.73 -4.00
CA ALA A 83 6.04 -9.59 -3.43
C ALA A 83 6.62 -10.96 -3.04
N TRP A 84 5.84 -11.77 -2.32
CA TRP A 84 6.22 -13.12 -1.92
C TRP A 84 6.52 -14.03 -3.13
N ALA A 85 5.64 -14.02 -4.13
CA ALA A 85 5.81 -14.84 -5.34
C ALA A 85 7.05 -14.45 -6.15
N ARG A 86 7.42 -13.16 -6.20
CA ARG A 86 8.62 -12.68 -6.91
C ARG A 86 9.92 -12.93 -6.15
N LEU A 87 9.87 -12.99 -4.82
CA LEU A 87 11.03 -13.27 -3.98
C LEU A 87 11.31 -14.77 -3.82
N GLY A 88 10.62 -15.63 -4.58
CA GLY A 88 10.91 -17.05 -4.65
C GLY A 88 10.36 -17.86 -3.49
N GLY A 89 9.30 -17.40 -2.81
CA GLY A 89 8.57 -18.15 -1.79
C GLY A 89 9.49 -18.95 -0.86
N ALA A 90 10.37 -18.27 -0.12
CA ALA A 90 11.32 -18.91 0.77
C ALA A 90 10.58 -19.58 1.95
N ALA A 91 10.13 -20.80 1.70
CA ALA A 91 9.81 -21.84 2.66
C ALA A 91 10.65 -23.08 2.30
#